data_AF-A0A2T7NGP4-F1
#
_entry.id   AF-A0A2T7NGP4-F1
#
_cell.length_a   1.000
_cell.length_b   1.000
_cell.length_c   1.000
_cell.angle_alpha   90.00
_cell.angle_beta   90.00
_cell.angle_gamma   90.00
#
_symmetry.space_group_name_H-M   'P 1'
#
loop_
_entity.id
_entity.type
_entity.pdbx_description
1 polymer ?
#
loop_
_entity_poly.entity_id
_entity_poly.type
_entity_poly.pdbx_seq_one_letter_code
_entity_poly.pdbx_strand_id
1 'polypeptide(L)'
;MVVEMQELDKLRTQLQDVHVPLEVFDYIDQGRNPNLYTRDCLEKALAKNELVKGKVDNLKKFKALLMVELNKVFPNEMNMYRALKGNDRST
;
A
#
# COMPACT_ATOMS: atom_id res chain seq x y z
N MET A 1 -29.16 -34.63 6.50
CA MET A 1 -29.23 -33.24 6.03
C MET A 1 -29.39 -32.22 7.17
N VAL A 2 -30.52 -32.16 7.90
CA VAL A 2 -30.69 -31.16 8.98
C VAL A 2 -29.72 -31.38 10.14
N VAL A 3 -29.53 -32.64 10.55
CA VAL A 3 -28.57 -33.01 11.61
C VAL A 3 -27.13 -32.66 11.22
N GLU A 4 -26.75 -32.93 9.98
CA GLU A 4 -25.41 -32.61 9.45
C GLU A 4 -25.17 -31.09 9.40
N MET A 5 -26.17 -30.28 9.05
CA MET A 5 -26.06 -28.82 9.13
C MET A 5 -25.90 -28.30 10.57
N GLN A 6 -26.56 -28.93 11.54
CA GLN A 6 -26.38 -28.59 12.96
C GLN A 6 -24.97 -28.94 13.45
N GLU A 7 -24.36 -30.01 12.93
CA GLU A 7 -22.97 -30.34 13.23
C GLU A 7 -21.99 -29.32 12.63
N LEU A 8 -22.22 -28.86 11.40
CA LEU A 8 -21.43 -27.79 10.78
C LEU A 8 -21.50 -26.48 11.57
N ASP A 9 -22.66 -26.10 12.08
CA ASP A 9 -22.82 -24.87 12.85
C ASP A 9 -22.07 -24.93 14.20
N LYS A 10 -21.99 -26.11 14.83
CA LYS A 10 -21.14 -26.32 16.02
C LYS A 10 -19.66 -26.10 15.71
N LEU A 11 -19.19 -26.55 14.54
CA LEU A 11 -17.80 -26.40 14.10
C LEU A 11 -17.44 -24.94 13.78
N ARG A 12 -18.42 -24.07 13.51
CA ARG A 12 -18.17 -22.63 13.28
C ARG A 12 -17.35 -21.98 14.40
N THR A 13 -17.55 -22.40 15.64
CA THR A 13 -16.81 -21.90 16.81
C THR A 13 -15.29 -22.14 16.71
N GLN A 14 -14.86 -23.13 15.92
CA GLN A 14 -13.43 -23.41 15.68
C GLN A 14 -12.79 -22.47 14.65
N LEU A 15 -13.59 -21.69 13.91
CA LEU A 15 -13.14 -20.80 12.84
C LEU A 15 -13.28 -19.32 13.22
N GLN A 16 -13.43 -18.99 14.51
CA GLN A 16 -13.67 -17.61 14.96
C GLN A 16 -12.57 -16.63 14.53
N ASP A 17 -11.32 -17.10 14.43
CA ASP A 17 -10.18 -16.27 14.02
C ASP A 17 -10.02 -16.16 12.49
N VAL A 18 -10.88 -16.82 11.72
CA VAL A 18 -10.84 -16.80 10.25
C VAL A 18 -11.80 -15.74 9.72
N HIS A 19 -11.24 -14.64 9.21
CA HIS A 19 -12.00 -13.61 8.53
C HIS A 19 -11.98 -13.85 7.01
N VAL A 20 -13.17 -13.99 6.43
CA VAL A 20 -13.35 -14.09 4.97
C VAL A 20 -13.69 -12.71 4.42
N PRO A 21 -12.90 -12.15 3.49
CA PRO A 21 -13.22 -10.88 2.84
C PRO A 21 -14.53 -10.98 2.07
N LEU A 22 -15.39 -9.95 2.18
CA LEU A 22 -16.71 -9.96 1.55
C LEU A 22 -16.61 -9.99 0.02
N GLU A 23 -15.56 -9.40 -0.52
CA GLU A 23 -15.26 -9.36 -1.95
C GLU A 23 -15.06 -10.74 -2.57
N VAL A 24 -14.78 -11.77 -1.75
CA VAL A 24 -14.70 -13.16 -2.22
C VAL A 24 -16.08 -13.68 -2.64
N PHE A 25 -17.17 -13.21 -2.02
CA PHE A 25 -18.53 -13.63 -2.36
C PHE A 25 -18.88 -13.30 -3.81
N ASP A 26 -18.44 -12.16 -4.35
CA ASP A 26 -18.64 -11.80 -5.76
C ASP A 26 -18.06 -12.87 -6.72
N TYR A 27 -16.95 -13.50 -6.35
CA TYR A 27 -16.36 -14.58 -7.15
C TYR A 27 -17.20 -15.86 -7.04
N ILE A 28 -17.66 -16.19 -5.84
CA ILE A 28 -18.48 -17.39 -5.58
C ILE A 28 -19.83 -17.29 -6.29
N ASP A 29 -20.52 -16.15 -6.15
CA ASP A 29 -21.86 -15.93 -6.74
C ASP A 29 -21.83 -15.96 -8.26
N GLN A 30 -20.69 -15.61 -8.87
CA GLN A 30 -20.46 -15.69 -10.31
C GLN A 30 -19.93 -17.07 -10.77
N GLY A 31 -19.78 -18.04 -9.87
CA GLY A 31 -19.23 -19.37 -10.17
C GLY A 31 -17.73 -19.36 -10.50
N ARG A 32 -17.00 -18.30 -10.13
CA ARG A 32 -15.55 -18.15 -10.35
C ARG A 32 -14.78 -18.74 -9.16
N ASN A 33 -13.53 -19.13 -9.42
CA ASN A 33 -12.65 -19.67 -8.38
C ASN A 33 -12.30 -18.57 -7.34
N PRO A 34 -12.61 -18.76 -6.03
CA PRO A 34 -12.30 -17.81 -4.97
C PRO A 34 -10.80 -17.44 -4.86
N ASN A 35 -9.90 -18.33 -5.27
CA ASN A 35 -8.46 -18.06 -5.25
C ASN A 35 -8.05 -16.94 -6.23
N LEU A 36 -8.90 -16.61 -7.21
CA LEU A 36 -8.68 -15.46 -8.09
C LEU A 36 -8.73 -14.14 -7.32
N TYR A 37 -9.54 -14.04 -6.26
CA TYR A 37 -9.54 -12.86 -5.39
C TYR A 37 -8.15 -12.63 -4.78
N THR A 38 -7.54 -13.70 -4.26
CA THR A 38 -6.20 -13.63 -3.66
C THR A 38 -5.17 -13.14 -4.68
N ARG A 39 -5.18 -13.69 -5.89
CA ARG A 39 -4.30 -13.26 -6.97
C ARG A 39 -4.53 -11.78 -7.31
N ASP A 40 -5.77 -11.39 -7.57
CA ASP A 40 -6.12 -10.03 -7.98
C ASP A 40 -5.77 -9.01 -6.90
N CYS A 41 -5.90 -9.38 -5.62
CA CYS A 41 -5.49 -8.54 -4.48
C CYS A 41 -3.97 -8.32 -4.47
N LEU A 42 -3.18 -9.39 -4.66
CA LEU A 42 -1.72 -9.31 -4.75
C LEU A 42 -1.26 -8.46 -5.95
N GLU A 43 -1.87 -8.66 -7.11
CA GLU A 43 -1.57 -7.88 -8.32
C GLU A 43 -1.88 -6.39 -8.12
N LYS A 44 -3.05 -6.07 -7.54
CA LYS A 44 -3.41 -4.68 -7.20
C LYS A 44 -2.43 -4.06 -6.19
N ALA A 45 -2.02 -4.82 -5.17
CA ALA A 45 -1.06 -4.35 -4.17
C ALA A 45 0.31 -4.07 -4.81
N LEU A 46 0.78 -4.95 -5.70
CA LEU A 46 2.02 -4.77 -6.44
C LEU A 46 1.96 -3.51 -7.31
N ALA A 47 0.93 -3.38 -8.15
CA ALA A 47 0.76 -2.22 -9.03
C ALA A 47 0.70 -0.90 -8.24
N LYS A 48 0.00 -0.88 -7.10
CA LYS A 48 -0.07 0.29 -6.23
C LYS A 48 1.29 0.61 -5.61
N ASN A 49 2.05 -0.38 -5.20
CA ASN A 49 3.39 -0.20 -4.65
C ASN A 49 4.34 0.41 -5.68
N GLU A 50 4.37 -0.14 -6.90
CA GLU A 50 5.18 0.37 -8.01
C GLU A 50 4.81 1.81 -8.37
N LEU A 51 3.52 2.12 -8.44
CA LEU A 51 3.03 3.47 -8.70
C LEU A 51 3.49 4.46 -7.63
N VAL A 52 3.35 4.10 -6.35
CA VAL A 52 3.75 4.96 -5.23
C VAL A 52 5.27 5.14 -5.22
N LYS A 53 6.04 4.07 -5.47
CA LYS A 53 7.49 4.15 -5.61
C LYS A 53 7.89 5.12 -6.73
N GLY A 54 7.26 5.02 -7.90
CA GLY A 54 7.50 5.94 -9.02
C GLY A 54 7.20 7.40 -8.66
N LYS A 55 6.12 7.66 -7.92
CA LYS A 55 5.81 9.02 -7.41
C LYS A 55 6.90 9.54 -6.47
N VAL A 56 7.35 8.70 -5.52
CA VAL A 56 8.40 9.07 -4.57
C VAL A 56 9.71 9.36 -5.30
N ASP A 57 10.10 8.52 -6.25
CA ASP A 57 11.34 8.67 -7.00
C ASP A 57 11.31 9.91 -7.90
N ASN A 58 10.18 10.19 -8.55
CA ASN A 58 9.99 11.42 -9.33
C ASN A 58 10.05 12.66 -8.45
N LEU A 59 9.43 12.64 -7.26
CA LEU A 59 9.48 13.77 -6.33
C LEU A 59 10.90 14.00 -5.82
N LYS A 60 11.65 12.95 -5.51
CA LYS A 60 13.07 13.04 -5.13
C LYS A 60 13.91 13.65 -6.26
N LYS A 61 13.70 13.20 -7.50
CA LYS A 61 14.40 13.73 -8.68
C LYS A 61 14.06 15.19 -8.92
N PHE A 62 12.77 15.55 -8.87
CA PHE A 62 12.30 16.92 -8.99
C PHE A 62 12.93 17.82 -7.92
N LYS A 63 12.90 17.40 -6.65
CA LYS A 63 13.56 18.12 -5.56
C LYS A 63 15.05 18.32 -5.81
N ALA A 64 15.76 17.31 -6.30
CA ALA A 64 17.19 17.44 -6.61
C ALA A 64 17.45 18.47 -7.71
N LEU A 65 16.67 18.43 -8.80
CA LEU A 65 16.76 19.42 -9.89
C LEU A 65 16.41 20.82 -9.41
N LEU A 66 15.34 20.97 -8.63
CA LEU A 66 14.94 22.25 -8.07
C LEU A 66 16.03 22.84 -7.17
N MET A 67 16.67 22.00 -6.34
CA MET A 67 17.79 22.43 -5.50
C MET A 67 18.98 22.94 -6.33
N VAL A 68 19.24 22.34 -7.50
CA VAL A 68 20.29 22.80 -8.42
C VAL A 68 19.94 24.17 -8.99
N GLU A 69 18.72 24.35 -9.51
CA GLU A 69 18.31 25.63 -10.10
C GLU A 69 18.22 26.76 -9.05
N LEU A 70 17.68 26.47 -7.86
CA LEU A 70 17.65 27.43 -6.76
C LEU A 70 19.07 27.84 -6.32
N ASN A 71 20.03 26.92 -6.31
CA ASN A 71 21.42 27.25 -5.98
C ASN A 71 22.05 28.22 -7.00
N LYS A 72 21.63 28.17 -8.27
CA LYS A 72 22.13 29.08 -9.31
C LYS A 72 21.55 30.49 -9.16
N VAL A 73 20.26 30.59 -8.84
CA VAL A 73 19.54 31.87 -8.79
C VAL A 73 19.66 32.55 -7.42
N PHE A 74 19.68 31.77 -6.32
CA PHE A 74 19.64 32.23 -4.93
C PHE A 74 20.72 31.56 -4.06
N PRO A 75 22.02 31.78 -4.35
CA PRO A 75 23.10 31.05 -3.70
C PRO A 75 23.21 31.34 -2.19
N ASN A 76 22.92 32.56 -1.75
CA ASN A 76 23.07 32.95 -0.34
C ASN A 76 21.96 32.34 0.52
N GLU A 77 20.72 32.43 0.06
CA GLU A 77 19.53 31.85 0.69
C GLU A 77 19.66 30.33 0.77
N MET A 78 20.17 29.71 -0.30
CA MET A 78 20.40 28.26 -0.31
C MET A 78 21.49 27.81 0.65
N ASN A 79 22.53 28.61 0.87
CA ASN A 79 23.54 28.34 1.89
C ASN A 79 22.94 28.42 3.30
N MET A 80 22.11 29.43 3.58
CA MET A 80 21.39 29.53 4.86
C MET A 80 20.43 28.35 5.07
N TYR A 81 19.65 27.99 4.04
CA TYR A 81 18.74 26.84 4.09
C TYR A 81 19.48 25.54 4.41
N ARG A 82 20.65 25.31 3.81
CA ARG A 82 21.48 24.12 4.10
C ARG A 82 21.99 24.09 5.53
N ALA A 83 22.40 25.24 6.08
CA ALA A 83 22.83 25.36 7.47
C ALA A 83 21.71 25.02 8.45
N LEU A 84 20.49 25.52 8.20
CA LEU A 84 19.32 25.22 9.03
C LEU A 84 18.89 23.75 8.94
N LYS A 85 18.83 23.21 7.71
CA LYS A 85 18.43 21.82 7.47
C LYS A 85 19.41 20.79 8.04
N GLY A 86 20.70 21.13 8.10
CA GLY A 86 21.72 20.28 8.73
C GLY A 86 21.49 20.08 10.23
N ASN A 87 20.82 21.03 10.90
CA ASN A 87 20.52 20.99 12.32
C ASN A 87 19.33 20.07 12.66
N ASP A 88 18.38 19.93 11.75
CA ASP A 88 17.11 19.19 11.92
C ASP A 88 17.25 17.65 11.86
N ARG A 89 18.43 17.14 11.50
CA ARG A 89 18.73 15.69 11.47
C ARG A 89 19.40 15.18 12.74
N SER A 90 19.62 16.06 13.73
CA SER A 90 20.39 15.78 14.95
C SER A 90 19.50 15.49 16.18
N THR A 91 18.19 15.31 15.99
CA THR A 91 17.19 14.85 16.98
C THR A 91 16.30 13.82 16.33
#